data_AF-A0A962NMA3-F1
#
_entry.id   AF-A0A962NMA3-F1
#
_cell.length_a   1.000
_cell.length_b   1.000
_cell.length_c   1.000
_cell.angle_alpha   90.00
_cell.angle_beta   90.00
_cell.angle_gamma   90.00
#
_symmetry.space_group_name_H-M   'P 1'
#
loop_
_entity.id
_entity.type
_entity.pdbx_description
1 polymer ?
#
loop_
_entity_poly.entity_id
_entity_poly.type
_entity_poly.pdbx_seq_one_letter_code
_entity_poly.pdbx_strand_id
1 'polypeptide(L)'
;MLYSDSSVEVGAVCVTVNPDAENVFLDYLLIDGWTLDEVFAWIGDDIGNLPVDGSGNPQVSVFPHTASNLGGSTEHSFTIPFSELAVNADTFCSADVVVAAGAVVSRTITGDDSDDDSDDGKSDKSGKSEKSGKSGKSGQSDKSAKSDKSDKSGKAGGKNGKASKSTKSDKSAKSGQSGNTLEAGKGHDKHSGKVGHGHGGCEEDGRGVGHKDHSGVIGHGHEHNEDCGGNGGTETVVAWAGSVAVGDGFTFSFTNDFCGAPVPMVVVPQGCSNVFARGIASTSTPFSPVVGVAENISGYLNTVDTAVGGFNFDLLNANAALQGTLLTIVDPLVTAPGTMLMHFGLNDGLALHSANVYLGAAGSFDNVSPLLYGVSVTGAPDQFSYTVAVPSSLPAQMDMVIHAVICPPTN
;
A
#
# COMPACT_ATOMS: atom_id res chain seq x y z
N MET A 1 0.38 7.53 -4.08
CA MET A 1 0.32 8.31 -5.34
C MET A 1 -1.00 9.04 -5.40
N LEU A 2 -1.01 10.28 -5.88
CA LEU A 2 -2.15 11.16 -6.01
C LEU A 2 -2.46 11.32 -7.51
N TYR A 3 -3.67 10.96 -7.94
CA TYR A 3 -4.08 10.99 -9.35
C TYR A 3 -5.30 11.88 -9.57
N SER A 4 -5.30 12.66 -10.65
CA SER A 4 -6.50 13.35 -11.13
C SER A 4 -7.57 12.36 -11.63
N ASP A 5 -8.78 12.87 -11.88
CA ASP A 5 -9.86 12.16 -12.56
C ASP A 5 -9.49 11.60 -13.96
N SER A 6 -8.54 12.25 -14.63
CA SER A 6 -7.96 11.85 -15.91
C SER A 6 -6.79 10.86 -15.78
N SER A 7 -6.56 10.30 -14.58
CA SER A 7 -5.44 9.38 -14.28
C SER A 7 -4.05 9.99 -14.52
N VAL A 8 -3.94 11.32 -14.46
CA VAL A 8 -2.65 12.02 -14.48
C VAL A 8 -2.08 11.99 -13.08
N GLU A 9 -0.84 11.55 -12.94
CA GLU A 9 -0.11 11.65 -11.68
C GLU A 9 0.18 13.12 -11.38
N VAL A 10 -0.32 13.61 -10.24
CA VAL A 10 -0.14 15.01 -9.83
C VAL A 10 0.75 15.14 -8.59
N GLY A 11 1.03 14.02 -7.91
CA GLY A 11 1.86 14.00 -6.72
C GLY A 11 1.76 12.70 -5.92
N ALA A 12 2.08 12.79 -4.63
CA ALA A 12 2.00 11.69 -3.68
C ALA A 12 1.44 12.17 -2.34
N VAL A 13 0.88 11.21 -1.61
CA VAL A 13 0.56 11.35 -0.18
C VAL A 13 1.44 10.34 0.55
N CYS A 14 2.22 10.84 1.49
CA CYS A 14 3.11 10.06 2.34
C CYS A 14 2.55 10.02 3.76
N VAL A 15 2.54 8.85 4.37
CA VAL A 15 2.13 8.66 5.76
C VAL A 15 3.36 8.29 6.56
N THR A 16 3.72 9.09 7.56
CA THR A 16 4.81 8.80 8.48
C THR A 16 4.25 8.67 9.89
N VAL A 17 4.39 7.51 10.52
CA VAL A 17 3.99 7.30 11.90
C VAL A 17 5.16 7.61 12.82
N ASN A 18 4.95 8.47 13.82
CA ASN A 18 5.94 8.72 14.88
C ASN A 18 5.39 8.20 16.21
N PRO A 19 5.77 6.99 16.63
CA PRO A 19 5.24 6.37 17.84
C PRO A 19 5.70 7.12 19.10
N ASP A 20 6.89 7.71 19.10
CA ASP A 20 7.44 8.43 20.27
C ASP A 20 6.67 9.72 20.56
N ALA A 21 6.17 10.37 19.50
CA ALA A 21 5.36 11.59 19.59
C ALA A 21 3.84 11.33 19.54
N GLU A 22 3.42 10.06 19.50
CA GLU A 22 2.02 9.61 19.39
C GLU A 22 1.24 10.34 18.29
N ASN A 23 1.86 10.50 17.11
CA ASN A 23 1.22 11.19 15.98
C ASN A 23 1.54 10.54 14.62
N VAL A 24 0.69 10.88 13.65
CA VAL A 24 0.86 10.56 12.23
C VAL A 24 1.09 11.85 11.47
N PHE A 25 2.13 11.88 10.66
CA PHE A 25 2.32 12.91 9.64
C PHE A 25 1.71 12.44 8.33
N LEU A 26 0.90 13.30 7.72
CA LEU A 26 0.32 13.07 6.40
C LEU A 26 0.77 14.18 5.46
N ASP A 27 1.76 13.87 4.63
CA ASP A 27 2.43 14.82 3.76
C ASP A 27 1.90 14.71 2.32
N TYR A 28 1.40 15.82 1.79
CA TYR A 28 1.04 15.99 0.39
C TYR A 28 2.24 16.61 -0.34
N LEU A 29 2.66 15.98 -1.44
CA LEU A 29 3.80 16.41 -2.24
C LEU A 29 3.37 16.43 -3.71
N LEU A 30 3.30 17.61 -4.32
CA LEU A 30 2.94 17.77 -5.74
C LEU A 30 4.18 17.81 -6.64
N ILE A 31 3.99 17.40 -7.90
CA ILE A 31 5.03 17.37 -8.94
C ILE A 31 4.64 18.24 -10.14
N ASP A 32 5.56 18.45 -11.07
CA ASP A 32 5.29 19.00 -12.42
C ASP A 32 4.48 20.31 -12.46
N GLY A 33 4.75 21.20 -11.50
CA GLY A 33 4.12 22.53 -11.44
C GLY A 33 2.68 22.53 -10.94
N TRP A 34 2.16 21.40 -10.44
CA TRP A 34 0.91 21.34 -9.71
C TRP A 34 1.04 22.02 -8.35
N THR A 35 -0.02 22.67 -7.93
CA THR A 35 -0.13 23.42 -6.68
C THR A 35 -1.42 23.05 -5.93
N LEU A 36 -1.41 23.15 -4.60
CA LEU A 36 -2.52 22.80 -3.71
C LEU A 36 -3.41 24.02 -3.48
N ASP A 37 -4.72 23.80 -3.64
CA ASP A 37 -5.76 24.75 -3.24
C ASP A 37 -6.43 24.32 -1.93
N GLU A 38 -6.75 23.02 -1.83
CA GLU A 38 -7.39 22.38 -0.69
C GLU A 38 -6.88 20.94 -0.53
N VAL A 39 -6.80 20.44 0.71
CA VAL A 39 -6.51 19.04 1.03
C VAL A 39 -7.46 18.54 2.10
N PHE A 40 -7.78 17.25 2.05
CA PHE A 40 -8.68 16.60 2.99
C PHE A 40 -8.27 15.16 3.23
N ALA A 41 -8.34 14.72 4.48
CA ALA A 41 -7.95 13.38 4.89
C ALA A 41 -8.84 12.80 6.00
N TRP A 42 -9.01 11.48 5.91
CA TRP A 42 -9.56 10.63 6.94
C TRP A 42 -8.63 9.43 7.16
N ILE A 43 -8.41 9.08 8.43
CA ILE A 43 -7.59 7.94 8.84
C ILE A 43 -8.38 7.15 9.88
N GLY A 44 -8.56 5.84 9.64
CA GLY A 44 -9.26 4.95 10.57
C GLY A 44 -8.81 3.49 10.45
N ASP A 45 -9.35 2.63 11.31
CA ASP A 45 -8.99 1.20 11.42
C ASP A 45 -9.96 0.25 10.69
N ASP A 46 -11.10 0.77 10.26
CA ASP A 46 -12.12 0.02 9.52
C ASP A 46 -12.67 0.87 8.38
N ILE A 47 -12.59 0.35 7.16
CA ILE A 47 -13.16 1.00 5.98
C ILE A 47 -14.67 1.18 6.08
N GLY A 48 -15.37 0.37 6.90
CA GLY A 48 -16.79 0.54 7.19
C GLY A 48 -17.12 1.81 7.98
N ASN A 49 -16.13 2.43 8.62
CA ASN A 49 -16.27 3.71 9.32
C ASN A 49 -15.90 4.91 8.44
N LEU A 50 -15.42 4.69 7.20
CA LEU A 50 -15.16 5.77 6.26
C LEU A 50 -16.48 6.51 5.97
N PRO A 51 -16.56 7.83 6.18
CA PRO A 51 -17.77 8.56 5.87
C PRO A 51 -18.06 8.53 4.37
N VAL A 52 -19.17 7.90 3.99
CA VAL A 52 -19.62 7.78 2.60
C VAL A 52 -21.04 8.30 2.42
N ASP A 53 -21.37 8.70 1.20
CA ASP A 53 -22.71 9.15 0.84
C ASP A 53 -23.66 7.98 0.56
N GLY A 54 -24.90 8.30 0.17
CA GLY A 54 -25.90 7.28 -0.17
C GLY A 54 -25.51 6.39 -1.37
N SER A 55 -24.49 6.76 -2.14
CA SER A 55 -23.94 6.02 -3.27
C SER A 55 -22.68 5.23 -2.91
N GLY A 56 -22.16 5.38 -1.69
CA GLY A 56 -20.91 4.77 -1.24
C GLY A 56 -19.65 5.57 -1.60
N ASN A 57 -19.80 6.81 -2.10
CA ASN A 57 -18.67 7.68 -2.39
C ASN A 57 -18.18 8.38 -1.11
N PRO A 58 -16.86 8.55 -0.90
CA PRO A 58 -16.34 9.26 0.27
C PRO A 58 -16.91 10.69 0.38
N GLN A 59 -17.43 11.05 1.55
CA GLN A 59 -17.94 12.39 1.84
C GLN A 59 -16.83 13.29 2.37
N VAL A 60 -16.06 13.90 1.46
CA VAL A 60 -14.92 14.78 1.82
C VAL A 60 -15.28 15.92 2.76
N SER A 61 -16.52 16.43 2.69
CA SER A 61 -16.98 17.54 3.52
C SER A 61 -17.11 17.21 5.01
N VAL A 62 -17.02 15.93 5.38
CA VAL A 62 -17.05 15.47 6.78
C VAL A 62 -15.72 14.86 7.23
N PHE A 63 -14.67 14.95 6.41
CA PHE A 63 -13.35 14.48 6.80
C PHE A 63 -12.80 15.38 7.93
N PRO A 64 -12.23 14.80 9.00
CA PRO A 64 -11.82 15.56 10.18
C PRO A 64 -10.59 16.44 9.94
N HIS A 65 -9.75 16.10 8.96
CA HIS A 65 -8.53 16.84 8.66
C HIS A 65 -8.68 17.51 7.30
N THR A 66 -8.84 18.83 7.31
CA THR A 66 -8.98 19.65 6.10
C THR A 66 -8.12 20.90 6.21
N ALA A 67 -7.57 21.35 5.08
CA ALA A 67 -6.90 22.63 4.96
C ALA A 67 -7.23 23.25 3.60
N SER A 68 -7.52 24.55 3.58
CA SER A 68 -7.89 25.30 2.38
C SER A 68 -7.11 26.60 2.29
N ASN A 69 -7.18 27.27 1.14
CA ASN A 69 -6.44 28.50 0.84
C ASN A 69 -4.92 28.30 0.98
N LEU A 70 -4.42 27.16 0.49
CA LEU A 70 -3.00 26.81 0.55
C LEU A 70 -2.12 27.65 -0.39
N GLY A 71 -2.71 28.61 -1.12
CA GLY A 71 -2.00 29.68 -1.79
C GLY A 71 -1.09 29.20 -2.92
N GLY A 72 -1.42 28.06 -3.54
CA GLY A 72 -0.59 27.46 -4.56
C GLY A 72 0.68 26.78 -4.01
N SER A 73 0.67 26.34 -2.74
CA SER A 73 1.77 25.56 -2.18
C SER A 73 1.94 24.23 -2.93
N THR A 74 3.17 23.76 -3.11
CA THR A 74 3.44 22.42 -3.67
C THR A 74 3.44 21.32 -2.62
N GLU A 75 3.37 21.69 -1.34
CA GLU A 75 3.39 20.75 -0.22
C GLU A 75 2.47 21.18 0.93
N HIS A 76 1.97 20.20 1.68
CA HIS A 76 1.23 20.43 2.93
C HIS A 76 1.37 19.22 3.85
N SER A 77 1.46 19.44 5.16
CA SER A 77 1.58 18.36 6.15
C SER A 77 0.53 18.53 7.25
N PHE A 78 -0.22 17.46 7.52
CA PHE A 78 -0.98 17.35 8.75
C PHE A 78 -0.13 16.64 9.80
N THR A 79 -0.14 17.14 11.03
CA THR A 79 0.30 16.40 12.22
C THR A 79 -0.93 15.99 13.00
N ILE A 80 -1.28 14.70 12.95
CA ILE A 80 -2.52 14.15 13.50
C ILE A 80 -2.18 13.32 14.75
N PRO A 81 -2.55 13.77 15.96
CA PRO A 81 -2.39 12.98 17.17
C PRO A 81 -3.15 11.65 17.08
N PHE A 82 -2.62 10.57 17.67
CA PHE A 82 -3.31 9.28 17.73
C PHE A 82 -4.69 9.37 18.40
N SER A 83 -4.88 10.31 19.32
CA SER A 83 -6.17 10.58 19.96
C SER A 83 -7.25 11.13 19.03
N GLU A 84 -6.87 11.65 17.86
CA GLU A 84 -7.79 12.18 16.84
C GLU A 84 -8.09 11.17 15.74
N LEU A 85 -7.32 10.08 15.66
CA LEU A 85 -7.54 9.02 14.69
C LEU A 85 -8.82 8.26 15.03
N ALA A 86 -9.59 7.90 14.00
CA ALA A 86 -10.75 7.01 14.15
C ALA A 86 -10.30 5.55 14.27
N VAL A 87 -9.39 5.29 15.21
CA VAL A 87 -8.76 3.99 15.45
C VAL A 87 -8.94 3.59 16.90
N ASN A 88 -9.19 2.31 17.14
CA ASN A 88 -9.14 1.78 18.49
C ASN A 88 -7.67 1.63 18.91
N ALA A 89 -7.24 2.43 19.89
CA ALA A 89 -5.87 2.44 20.40
C ALA A 89 -5.38 1.05 20.87
N ASP A 90 -6.27 0.20 21.39
CA ASP A 90 -5.92 -1.14 21.86
C ASP A 90 -5.59 -2.11 20.72
N THR A 91 -6.08 -1.84 19.51
CA THR A 91 -5.90 -2.69 18.32
C THR A 91 -5.09 -2.03 17.22
N PHE A 92 -4.86 -0.72 17.30
CA PHE A 92 -4.16 0.09 16.30
C PHE A 92 -2.81 -0.51 15.91
N CYS A 93 -2.12 -1.07 16.90
CA CYS A 93 -0.80 -1.67 16.83
C CYS A 93 -0.67 -2.94 16.00
N SER A 94 -1.78 -3.49 15.51
CA SER A 94 -1.80 -4.62 14.58
C SER A 94 -2.97 -4.52 13.60
N ALA A 95 -3.62 -3.36 13.54
CA ALA A 95 -4.73 -3.11 12.64
C ALA A 95 -4.20 -2.62 11.30
N ASP A 96 -4.92 -2.97 10.24
CA ASP A 96 -4.79 -2.27 8.99
C ASP A 96 -5.32 -0.84 9.18
N VAL A 97 -4.48 0.15 8.89
CA VAL A 97 -4.87 1.54 8.89
C VAL A 97 -5.30 1.89 7.48
N VAL A 98 -6.53 2.38 7.36
CA VAL A 98 -7.12 2.84 6.11
C VAL A 98 -6.98 4.35 6.04
N VAL A 99 -6.40 4.83 4.95
CA VAL A 99 -6.28 6.26 4.66
C VAL A 99 -7.11 6.58 3.42
N ALA A 100 -7.98 7.57 3.57
CA ALA A 100 -8.68 8.22 2.47
C ALA A 100 -8.19 9.68 2.42
N ALA A 101 -7.47 10.02 1.36
CA ALA A 101 -6.85 11.34 1.21
C ALA A 101 -7.08 11.85 -0.21
N GLY A 102 -7.30 13.16 -0.32
CA GLY A 102 -7.46 13.83 -1.60
C GLY A 102 -7.14 15.31 -1.51
N ALA A 103 -7.02 15.94 -2.67
CA ALA A 103 -6.66 17.33 -2.81
C ALA A 103 -7.39 17.98 -4.00
N VAL A 104 -7.67 19.26 -3.89
CA VAL A 104 -7.95 20.14 -5.04
C VAL A 104 -6.61 20.72 -5.46
N VAL A 105 -6.20 20.44 -6.70
CA VAL A 105 -4.92 20.85 -7.25
C VAL A 105 -5.13 21.71 -8.49
N SER A 106 -4.24 22.67 -8.70
CA SER A 106 -4.23 23.50 -9.89
C SER A 106 -2.85 23.69 -10.48
N ARG A 107 -2.78 23.89 -11.80
CA ARG A 107 -1.56 24.28 -12.51
C ARG A 107 -1.86 25.34 -13.56
N THR A 108 -0.87 26.17 -13.85
CA THR A 108 -0.94 27.09 -14.98
C THR A 108 -0.46 26.37 -16.23
N ILE A 109 -1.35 26.21 -17.21
CA ILE A 109 -0.99 25.79 -18.55
C ILE A 109 -0.43 27.03 -19.22
N THR A 110 0.90 27.16 -19.26
CA THR A 110 1.53 28.05 -20.22
C THR A 110 1.14 27.47 -21.58
N GLY A 111 0.32 28.21 -22.35
CA GLY A 111 0.03 27.78 -23.70
C GLY A 111 1.38 27.56 -24.34
N ASP A 112 1.65 26.31 -24.76
CA ASP A 112 2.87 26.01 -25.49
C ASP A 112 2.95 27.09 -26.55
N ASP A 113 3.96 27.96 -26.43
CA ASP A 113 4.41 28.77 -27.54
C ASP A 113 4.78 27.69 -28.55
N SER A 114 3.81 27.35 -29.40
CA SER A 114 4.04 26.50 -30.54
C SER A 114 5.16 27.23 -31.24
N ASP A 115 6.36 26.69 -31.10
CA ASP A 115 7.52 26.99 -31.91
C ASP A 115 7.10 26.63 -33.34
N ASP A 116 6.27 27.50 -33.92
CA ASP A 116 6.11 27.69 -35.34
C ASP A 116 7.49 28.20 -35.75
N ASP A 117 8.40 27.23 -35.91
CA ASP A 117 9.62 27.30 -36.69
C ASP A 117 9.23 27.93 -38.03
N SER A 118 9.25 29.26 -38.02
CA SER A 118 9.09 30.09 -39.18
C SER A 118 10.34 29.85 -39.99
N ASP A 119 10.23 28.86 -40.88
CA ASP A 119 11.15 28.53 -41.95
C ASP A 119 11.22 29.73 -42.93
N ASP A 120 11.81 30.82 -42.47
CA ASP A 120 12.13 32.01 -43.26
C ASP A 120 13.46 31.77 -44.00
N GLY A 121 13.41 30.79 -44.90
CA GLY A 121 14.45 30.46 -45.87
C GLY A 121 14.14 30.98 -47.27
N LYS A 122 13.87 32.28 -47.44
CA LYS A 122 13.79 32.93 -48.76
C LYS A 122 15.14 32.86 -49.48
N SER A 123 15.18 32.17 -50.62
CA SER A 123 16.13 32.51 -51.69
C SER A 123 15.39 32.65 -53.02
N ASP A 124 15.50 33.84 -53.60
CA ASP A 124 14.93 34.22 -54.89
C ASP A 124 15.52 33.40 -56.03
N LYS A 125 14.68 32.79 -56.87
CA LYS A 125 14.97 32.68 -58.30
C LYS A 125 13.74 32.49 -59.17
N SER A 126 13.59 33.45 -60.07
CA SER A 126 12.61 33.57 -61.15
C SER A 126 12.70 32.42 -62.17
N GLY A 127 11.54 31.99 -62.69
CA GLY A 127 11.52 31.13 -63.87
C GLY A 127 10.17 30.52 -64.26
N LYS A 128 9.46 31.23 -65.16
CA LYS A 128 8.61 30.71 -66.25
C LYS A 128 7.51 29.66 -65.97
N SER A 129 6.28 30.12 -66.24
CA SER A 129 5.18 29.46 -66.97
C SER A 129 5.35 28.00 -67.42
N GLU A 130 4.34 27.16 -67.17
CA GLU A 130 3.50 26.55 -68.23
C GLU A 130 2.34 25.67 -67.66
N LYS A 131 1.13 25.99 -68.11
CA LYS A 131 0.10 25.11 -68.69
C LYS A 131 -0.12 23.66 -68.16
N SER A 132 -1.37 23.45 -67.76
CA SER A 132 -2.26 22.30 -68.05
C SER A 132 -2.02 20.91 -67.44
N GLY A 133 -3.09 20.34 -66.88
CA GLY A 133 -3.31 18.89 -66.79
C GLY A 133 -4.12 18.47 -65.56
N LYS A 134 -5.45 18.34 -65.66
CA LYS A 134 -6.19 17.07 -65.76
C LYS A 134 -6.27 16.22 -64.48
N SER A 135 -7.47 16.26 -63.88
CA SER A 135 -8.28 15.14 -63.35
C SER A 135 -7.62 13.79 -62.98
N GLY A 136 -7.90 13.32 -61.77
CA GLY A 136 -7.88 11.91 -61.37
C GLY A 136 -8.32 11.77 -59.90
N LYS A 137 -9.61 11.58 -59.62
CA LYS A 137 -10.32 10.30 -59.46
C LYS A 137 -10.04 9.61 -58.11
N SER A 138 -11.09 9.60 -57.31
CA SER A 138 -11.36 8.80 -56.12
C SER A 138 -10.94 7.33 -56.22
N GLY A 139 -10.28 6.82 -55.18
CA GLY A 139 -10.19 5.40 -54.80
C GLY A 139 -10.19 5.34 -53.28
N GLN A 140 -11.31 5.00 -52.64
CA GLN A 140 -11.80 3.65 -52.37
C GLN A 140 -11.20 3.09 -51.08
N SER A 141 -12.10 2.96 -50.12
CA SER A 141 -11.98 2.41 -48.78
C SER A 141 -11.56 0.94 -48.78
N ASP A 142 -10.58 0.59 -47.93
CA ASP A 142 -10.37 -0.79 -47.49
C ASP A 142 -10.76 -0.94 -46.02
N LYS A 143 -11.81 -1.73 -45.83
CA LYS A 143 -12.28 -2.24 -44.55
C LYS A 143 -11.34 -3.37 -44.13
N SER A 144 -10.55 -3.16 -43.08
CA SER A 144 -9.86 -4.24 -42.39
C SER A 144 -10.81 -4.94 -41.41
N ALA A 145 -10.65 -6.26 -41.38
CA ALA A 145 -11.63 -7.24 -40.93
C ALA A 145 -11.77 -7.35 -39.40
N LYS A 146 -12.96 -7.77 -38.99
CA LYS A 146 -13.27 -8.33 -37.67
C LYS A 146 -12.35 -9.52 -37.40
N SER A 147 -11.60 -9.49 -36.32
CA SER A 147 -10.98 -10.67 -35.73
C SER A 147 -12.00 -11.43 -34.89
N ASP A 148 -11.93 -12.75 -35.02
CA ASP A 148 -12.89 -13.72 -34.55
C ASP A 148 -12.89 -13.90 -33.02
N LYS A 149 -14.09 -14.22 -32.52
CA LYS A 149 -14.34 -14.74 -31.18
C LYS A 149 -13.55 -16.02 -30.98
N SER A 150 -12.69 -16.06 -29.97
CA SER A 150 -12.10 -17.29 -29.47
C SER A 150 -13.13 -18.07 -28.66
N ASP A 151 -13.23 -19.34 -29.02
CA ASP A 151 -14.20 -20.28 -28.51
C ASP A 151 -13.93 -20.75 -27.08
N LYS A 152 -15.05 -21.05 -26.45
CA LYS A 152 -15.31 -21.58 -25.13
C LYS A 152 -14.71 -22.99 -24.98
N SER A 153 -13.56 -23.12 -24.31
CA SER A 153 -12.99 -24.44 -23.99
C SER A 153 -13.65 -25.05 -22.75
N GLY A 154 -14.40 -26.12 -22.97
CA GLY A 154 -14.05 -27.42 -22.37
C GLY A 154 -14.31 -27.63 -20.88
N LYS A 155 -15.57 -27.90 -20.56
CA LYS A 155 -16.04 -28.57 -19.34
C LYS A 155 -15.55 -30.03 -19.30
N ALA A 156 -14.74 -30.38 -18.31
CA ALA A 156 -14.55 -31.77 -17.84
C ALA A 156 -14.58 -31.71 -16.29
N GLY A 157 -15.40 -32.44 -15.54
CA GLY A 157 -16.05 -33.71 -15.84
C GLY A 157 -15.37 -34.86 -15.11
N GLY A 158 -15.26 -34.79 -13.77
CA GLY A 158 -14.70 -35.86 -12.94
C GLY A 158 -15.47 -36.02 -11.62
N LYS A 159 -16.53 -36.84 -11.63
CA LYS A 159 -17.19 -37.40 -10.44
C LYS A 159 -16.52 -38.72 -10.08
N ASN A 160 -16.11 -38.90 -8.82
CA ASN A 160 -16.46 -40.05 -7.95
C ASN A 160 -15.45 -40.20 -6.81
N GLY A 161 -15.98 -40.41 -5.59
CA GLY A 161 -15.17 -40.76 -4.42
C GLY A 161 -15.96 -40.72 -3.12
N LYS A 162 -16.97 -41.59 -3.01
CA LYS A 162 -17.83 -41.76 -1.83
C LYS A 162 -17.05 -42.39 -0.67
N ALA A 163 -17.34 -41.88 0.53
CA ALA A 163 -17.53 -42.58 1.80
C ALA A 163 -16.33 -43.28 2.47
N SER A 164 -16.04 -42.84 3.70
CA SER A 164 -15.89 -43.75 4.83
C SER A 164 -16.42 -43.11 6.11
N LYS A 165 -17.15 -43.93 6.86
CA LYS A 165 -18.05 -43.64 7.97
C LYS A 165 -17.45 -44.38 9.16
N SER A 166 -17.17 -43.72 10.27
CA SER A 166 -16.81 -44.35 11.56
C SER A 166 -17.48 -43.55 12.69
N THR A 167 -18.63 -44.01 13.21
CA THR A 167 -18.78 -44.74 14.49
C THR A 167 -18.17 -43.99 15.68
N LYS A 168 -18.95 -43.21 16.45
CA LYS A 168 -19.70 -43.59 17.68
C LYS A 168 -18.87 -44.33 18.74
N SER A 169 -18.63 -43.62 19.86
CA SER A 169 -18.43 -44.13 21.22
C SER A 169 -18.74 -42.96 22.17
N ASP A 170 -19.92 -42.93 22.80
CA ASP A 170 -20.19 -43.33 24.21
C ASP A 170 -19.62 -42.34 25.24
N LYS A 171 -20.44 -41.47 25.86
CA LYS A 171 -21.25 -41.65 27.10
C LYS A 171 -20.43 -41.81 28.41
N SER A 172 -20.39 -40.73 29.19
CA SER A 172 -20.33 -40.73 30.67
C SER A 172 -20.76 -39.33 31.18
N ALA A 173 -21.98 -39.18 31.72
CA ALA A 173 -22.30 -39.11 33.17
C ALA A 173 -21.61 -37.91 33.88
N LYS A 174 -22.30 -36.80 34.22
CA LYS A 174 -23.39 -36.55 35.22
C LYS A 174 -22.90 -36.46 36.67
N SER A 175 -22.81 -35.22 37.18
CA SER A 175 -23.04 -34.78 38.58
C SER A 175 -23.25 -33.26 38.52
N GLY A 176 -24.41 -32.67 38.82
CA GLY A 176 -25.05 -32.55 40.14
C GLY A 176 -24.84 -31.10 40.63
N GLN A 177 -25.78 -30.16 40.38
CA GLN A 177 -26.87 -29.73 41.29
C GLN A 177 -26.31 -28.95 42.52
N SER A 178 -26.51 -27.63 42.64
CA SER A 178 -27.66 -26.94 43.28
C SER A 178 -27.29 -25.44 43.40
N GLY A 179 -28.15 -24.41 43.40
CA GLY A 179 -29.60 -24.27 43.32
C GLY A 179 -29.98 -22.82 43.74
N ASN A 180 -31.15 -22.34 43.26
CA ASN A 180 -32.17 -21.57 44.01
C ASN A 180 -31.80 -20.09 44.45
N THR A 181 -32.60 -19.02 44.29
CA THR A 181 -34.07 -18.80 44.42
C THR A 181 -34.45 -17.32 44.12
N LEU A 182 -35.59 -17.10 43.42
CA LEU A 182 -36.61 -15.99 43.44
C LEU A 182 -36.17 -14.50 43.32
N GLU A 183 -36.94 -13.55 42.78
CA GLU A 183 -38.38 -13.32 42.92
C GLU A 183 -38.95 -12.37 41.84
N ALA A 184 -40.27 -12.44 41.69
CA ALA A 184 -41.14 -11.82 40.71
C ALA A 184 -41.37 -10.30 40.87
N GLY A 185 -41.79 -9.67 39.77
CA GLY A 185 -42.51 -8.40 39.79
C GLY A 185 -43.26 -8.16 38.47
N LYS A 186 -44.54 -8.53 38.43
CA LYS A 186 -45.52 -8.16 37.38
C LYS A 186 -46.20 -6.84 37.76
N GLY A 187 -46.48 -6.00 36.77
CA GLY A 187 -47.43 -4.89 36.87
C GLY A 187 -47.90 -4.42 35.49
N HIS A 188 -49.16 -4.72 35.17
CA HIS A 188 -49.91 -4.19 34.03
C HIS A 188 -50.24 -2.70 34.27
N ASP A 189 -50.37 -1.86 33.23
CA ASP A 189 -51.69 -1.47 32.70
C ASP A 189 -51.67 -0.58 31.44
N LYS A 190 -52.83 -0.59 30.80
CA LYS A 190 -53.26 -0.05 29.49
C LYS A 190 -53.18 1.48 29.37
N HIS A 191 -53.03 2.00 28.13
CA HIS A 191 -54.13 2.76 27.50
C HIS A 191 -53.94 3.01 25.99
N SER A 192 -55.11 3.03 25.37
CA SER A 192 -55.55 3.25 23.99
C SER A 192 -55.15 4.58 23.33
N GLY A 193 -55.04 4.57 21.99
CA GLY A 193 -55.23 5.78 21.16
C GLY A 193 -54.99 5.52 19.68
N LYS A 194 -56.07 5.38 18.91
CA LYS A 194 -56.12 5.15 17.45
C LYS A 194 -56.70 6.43 16.80
N VAL A 195 -56.54 6.55 15.48
CA VAL A 195 -57.23 7.46 14.53
C VAL A 195 -56.52 8.83 14.33
N GLY A 196 -56.28 9.36 13.12
CA GLY A 196 -56.71 8.94 11.78
C GLY A 196 -56.09 9.76 10.64
N HIS A 197 -56.51 9.41 9.42
CA HIS A 197 -56.19 10.05 8.15
C HIS A 197 -56.79 11.46 7.99
N GLY A 198 -56.14 12.30 7.19
CA GLY A 198 -56.70 13.55 6.68
C GLY A 198 -55.99 14.00 5.39
N HIS A 199 -56.68 13.84 4.26
CA HIS A 199 -56.40 14.46 2.96
C HIS A 199 -56.84 15.93 2.93
N GLY A 200 -56.24 16.73 2.04
CA GLY A 200 -56.72 18.06 1.60
C GLY A 200 -55.57 19.06 1.57
N GLY A 201 -55.37 19.91 0.57
CA GLY A 201 -56.15 20.31 -0.59
C GLY A 201 -55.41 21.49 -1.24
N CYS A 202 -55.66 21.72 -2.52
CA CYS A 202 -55.05 22.75 -3.35
C CYS A 202 -55.64 24.16 -3.08
N GLU A 203 -55.02 25.14 -3.75
CA GLU A 203 -55.53 26.43 -4.25
C GLU A 203 -55.08 27.75 -3.58
N GLU A 204 -54.44 28.56 -4.44
CA GLU A 204 -54.61 30.01 -4.70
C GLU A 204 -54.27 30.99 -3.57
N ASP A 205 -53.76 32.20 -3.77
CA ASP A 205 -53.68 33.10 -4.92
C ASP A 205 -52.68 34.23 -4.55
N GLY A 206 -51.95 34.82 -5.50
CA GLY A 206 -50.97 35.88 -5.16
C GLY A 206 -50.34 36.60 -6.33
N ARG A 207 -51.13 37.48 -6.96
CA ARG A 207 -50.87 38.27 -8.17
C ARG A 207 -49.75 39.32 -8.02
N GLY A 208 -49.09 39.60 -9.15
CA GLY A 208 -48.29 40.82 -9.42
C GLY A 208 -47.57 40.72 -10.77
N VAL A 209 -48.27 40.83 -11.90
CA VAL A 209 -48.43 42.05 -12.75
C VAL A 209 -47.09 42.68 -13.18
N GLY A 210 -46.77 42.53 -14.48
CA GLY A 210 -45.65 43.23 -15.13
C GLY A 210 -45.41 42.83 -16.59
N HIS A 211 -46.37 43.13 -17.48
CA HIS A 211 -46.22 43.30 -18.95
C HIS A 211 -44.96 44.15 -19.31
N LYS A 212 -44.33 44.14 -20.50
CA LYS A 212 -44.71 43.81 -21.89
C LYS A 212 -43.45 43.85 -22.79
N ASP A 213 -43.40 42.94 -23.76
CA ASP A 213 -42.96 43.02 -25.16
C ASP A 213 -41.88 44.05 -25.59
N HIS A 214 -40.84 43.59 -26.31
CA HIS A 214 -40.72 43.81 -27.75
C HIS A 214 -39.55 43.03 -28.40
N SER A 215 -39.87 42.45 -29.55
CA SER A 215 -39.04 41.81 -30.57
C SER A 215 -37.92 42.69 -31.16
N GLY A 216 -36.81 42.06 -31.58
CA GLY A 216 -35.85 42.69 -32.49
C GLY A 216 -34.78 41.72 -33.00
N VAL A 217 -35.00 41.16 -34.19
CA VAL A 217 -33.96 40.55 -35.04
C VAL A 217 -33.23 41.67 -35.77
N ILE A 218 -31.90 41.83 -35.58
CA ILE A 218 -30.94 42.39 -36.56
C ILE A 218 -29.57 41.77 -36.26
N GLY A 219 -28.91 41.27 -37.31
CA GLY A 219 -27.62 40.60 -37.23
C GLY A 219 -26.43 41.51 -36.96
N HIS A 220 -25.34 40.88 -36.53
CA HIS A 220 -24.00 41.43 -36.63
C HIS A 220 -23.09 40.35 -37.22
N GLY A 221 -22.69 40.57 -38.47
CA GLY A 221 -21.39 40.13 -38.92
C GLY A 221 -20.36 41.01 -38.21
N HIS A 222 -19.46 40.35 -37.50
CA HIS A 222 -18.16 40.91 -37.17
C HIS A 222 -17.17 39.75 -37.26
N GLU A 223 -16.48 39.68 -38.39
CA GLU A 223 -15.19 39.01 -38.48
C GLU A 223 -14.23 39.80 -37.59
N HIS A 224 -14.15 39.43 -36.32
CA HIS A 224 -12.97 39.67 -35.53
C HIS A 224 -12.18 38.37 -35.54
N ASN A 225 -11.15 38.36 -36.38
CA ASN A 225 -9.97 37.54 -36.17
C ASN A 225 -9.31 38.12 -34.91
N GLU A 226 -9.85 37.77 -33.74
CA GLU A 226 -9.23 38.15 -32.46
C GLU A 226 -7.92 37.39 -32.38
N ASP A 227 -6.84 38.18 -32.25
CA ASP A 227 -5.54 37.75 -31.78
C ASP A 227 -5.70 36.61 -30.78
N CYS A 228 -5.19 35.44 -31.14
CA CYS A 228 -4.98 34.34 -30.20
C CYS A 228 -3.83 34.74 -29.27
N GLY A 229 -4.04 35.77 -28.44
CA GLY A 229 -3.22 36.02 -27.28
C GLY A 229 -3.36 34.79 -26.40
N GLY A 230 -2.29 34.01 -26.28
CA GLY A 230 -2.20 32.83 -25.43
C GLY A 230 -2.45 33.20 -23.97
N ASN A 231 -3.72 33.27 -23.59
CA ASN A 231 -4.12 33.42 -22.20
C ASN A 231 -3.81 32.09 -21.52
N GLY A 232 -2.72 32.05 -20.75
CA GLY A 232 -2.40 30.90 -19.90
C GLY A 232 -3.62 30.53 -19.07
N GLY A 233 -4.17 29.34 -19.32
CA GLY A 233 -5.31 28.82 -18.60
C GLY A 233 -4.87 28.19 -17.28
N THR A 234 -5.66 28.33 -16.23
CA THR A 234 -5.48 27.53 -15.01
C THR A 234 -6.35 26.29 -15.12
N GLU A 235 -5.73 25.13 -15.00
CA GLU A 235 -6.42 23.85 -14.87
C GLU A 235 -6.56 23.54 -13.38
N THR A 236 -7.78 23.26 -12.90
CA THR A 236 -8.06 22.85 -11.52
C THR A 236 -8.79 21.52 -11.55
N VAL A 237 -8.28 20.53 -10.82
CA VAL A 237 -8.84 19.18 -10.74
C VAL A 237 -8.87 18.68 -9.30
N VAL A 238 -9.74 17.71 -9.03
CA VAL A 238 -9.70 16.95 -7.77
C VAL A 238 -8.83 15.71 -8.00
N ALA A 239 -7.90 15.47 -7.09
CA ALA A 239 -7.01 14.33 -7.13
C ALA A 239 -7.14 13.48 -5.86
N TRP A 240 -7.02 12.16 -6.02
CA TRP A 240 -7.25 11.18 -4.97
C TRP A 240 -6.05 10.27 -4.77
N ALA A 241 -5.78 9.91 -3.51
CA ALA A 241 -4.71 9.00 -3.15
C ALA A 241 -5.26 7.60 -2.89
N GLY A 242 -4.70 6.58 -3.55
CA GLY A 242 -4.98 5.19 -3.21
C GLY A 242 -4.76 4.20 -4.34
N SER A 243 -5.00 2.93 -4.02
CA SER A 243 -4.90 1.80 -4.96
C SER A 243 -6.18 0.97 -5.02
N VAL A 244 -7.13 1.21 -4.10
CA VAL A 244 -8.43 0.53 -4.05
C VAL A 244 -9.53 1.56 -4.30
N ALA A 245 -10.36 1.34 -5.31
CA ALA A 245 -11.49 2.22 -5.58
C ALA A 245 -12.62 1.98 -4.56
N VAL A 246 -13.10 3.06 -3.94
CA VAL A 246 -14.29 3.09 -3.08
C VAL A 246 -15.22 4.14 -3.67
N GLY A 247 -16.21 3.70 -4.45
CA GLY A 247 -17.02 4.61 -5.25
C GLY A 247 -16.17 5.34 -6.29
N ASP A 248 -16.31 6.66 -6.37
CA ASP A 248 -15.51 7.56 -7.21
C ASP A 248 -14.18 8.01 -6.54
N GLY A 249 -13.90 7.55 -5.32
CA GLY A 249 -12.66 7.83 -4.59
C GLY A 249 -11.71 6.63 -4.55
N PHE A 250 -10.50 6.88 -4.04
CA PHE A 250 -9.53 5.82 -3.78
C PHE A 250 -9.14 5.81 -2.30
N THR A 251 -8.84 4.62 -1.79
CA THR A 251 -8.22 4.40 -0.49
C THR A 251 -6.96 3.57 -0.66
N PHE A 252 -6.07 3.65 0.33
CA PHE A 252 -5.02 2.68 0.51
C PHE A 252 -5.01 2.25 1.98
N SER A 253 -4.62 1.00 2.21
CA SER A 253 -4.36 0.49 3.54
C SER A 253 -2.89 0.12 3.68
N PHE A 254 -2.39 0.29 4.89
CA PHE A 254 -1.12 -0.28 5.30
C PHE A 254 -1.30 -0.94 6.66
N THR A 255 -0.64 -2.08 6.87
CA THR A 255 -0.64 -2.73 8.17
C THR A 255 0.25 -1.91 9.10
N ASN A 256 -0.31 -1.45 10.22
CA ASN A 256 0.46 -0.75 11.23
C ASN A 256 1.22 -1.77 12.09
N ASP A 257 2.49 -2.00 11.76
CA ASP A 257 3.43 -2.79 12.57
C ASP A 257 4.32 -1.88 13.46
N PHE A 258 3.96 -0.60 13.60
CA PHE A 258 4.82 0.45 14.19
C PHE A 258 4.69 0.62 15.70
N CYS A 259 3.77 -0.13 16.33
CA CYS A 259 3.70 -0.22 17.79
C CYS A 259 4.69 -1.23 18.40
N GLY A 260 5.45 -1.94 17.57
CA GLY A 260 6.66 -2.60 18.03
C GLY A 260 7.70 -1.56 18.45
N ALA A 261 8.60 -1.92 19.37
CA ALA A 261 9.82 -1.15 19.59
C ALA A 261 10.47 -0.82 18.22
N PRO A 262 11.09 0.36 18.04
CA PRO A 262 11.64 0.80 16.76
C PRO A 262 12.40 -0.36 16.11
N VAL A 263 12.04 -0.65 14.85
CA VAL A 263 12.65 -1.75 14.10
C VAL A 263 14.16 -1.61 14.24
N PRO A 264 14.84 -2.58 14.87
CA PRO A 264 16.26 -2.43 15.15
C PRO A 264 16.99 -2.36 13.80
N MET A 265 17.36 -1.15 13.38
CA MET A 265 18.19 -0.98 12.21
C MET A 265 19.55 -1.59 12.52
N VAL A 266 19.99 -2.52 11.68
CA VAL A 266 21.34 -3.05 11.82
C VAL A 266 22.32 -2.03 11.27
N VAL A 267 22.91 -1.24 12.16
CA VAL A 267 23.97 -0.30 11.79
C VAL A 267 25.21 -1.10 11.43
N VAL A 268 25.64 -0.97 10.17
CA VAL A 268 26.88 -1.56 9.69
C VAL A 268 28.03 -0.59 9.98
N PRO A 269 28.99 -0.93 10.85
CA PRO A 269 30.12 -0.05 11.11
C PRO A 269 30.95 0.17 9.83
N GLN A 270 31.63 1.30 9.75
CA GLN A 270 32.45 1.62 8.59
C GLN A 270 33.53 0.54 8.36
N GLY A 271 33.61 0.04 7.12
CA GLY A 271 34.56 -1.01 6.73
C GLY A 271 34.07 -2.43 7.00
N CYS A 272 32.89 -2.60 7.59
CA CYS A 272 32.24 -3.89 7.74
C CYS A 272 31.35 -4.21 6.53
N SER A 273 30.87 -5.44 6.45
CA SER A 273 29.97 -5.89 5.38
C SER A 273 28.85 -6.75 5.94
N ASN A 274 27.66 -6.60 5.35
CA ASN A 274 26.56 -7.52 5.58
C ASN A 274 26.82 -8.85 4.89
N VAL A 275 26.53 -9.94 5.59
CA VAL A 275 26.48 -11.28 5.02
C VAL A 275 25.20 -11.99 5.41
N PHE A 276 24.70 -12.83 4.51
CA PHE A 276 23.54 -13.68 4.76
C PHE A 276 23.94 -15.15 4.63
N ALA A 277 23.40 -15.98 5.52
CA ALA A 277 23.65 -17.41 5.47
C ALA A 277 22.74 -18.08 4.43
N ARG A 278 23.35 -18.79 3.49
CA ARG A 278 22.68 -19.58 2.47
C ARG A 278 22.98 -21.05 2.71
N GLY A 279 21.94 -21.86 2.91
CA GLY A 279 22.04 -23.31 2.97
C GLY A 279 22.33 -23.92 1.60
N ILE A 280 22.09 -25.23 1.47
CA ILE A 280 22.18 -25.88 0.16
C ILE A 280 21.06 -25.37 -0.76
N ALA A 281 21.33 -25.31 -2.07
CA ALA A 281 20.45 -24.65 -3.04
C ALA A 281 19.00 -25.19 -3.07
N SER A 282 18.77 -26.44 -2.64
CA SER A 282 17.42 -27.04 -2.58
C SER A 282 16.56 -26.55 -1.41
N THR A 283 17.16 -25.87 -0.42
CA THR A 283 16.50 -25.43 0.81
C THR A 283 16.54 -23.92 1.00
N SER A 284 17.10 -23.17 0.04
CA SER A 284 17.34 -21.74 0.17
C SER A 284 16.75 -20.97 -1.00
N THR A 285 15.86 -20.04 -0.70
CA THR A 285 15.30 -19.11 -1.68
C THR A 285 15.83 -17.70 -1.42
N PRO A 286 16.29 -16.97 -2.46
CA PRO A 286 16.61 -15.55 -2.31
C PRO A 286 15.36 -14.78 -1.90
N PHE A 287 15.49 -13.82 -0.99
CA PHE A 287 14.40 -12.90 -0.63
C PHE A 287 14.85 -11.44 -0.72
N SER A 288 13.93 -10.57 -1.17
CA SER A 288 14.13 -9.14 -1.38
C SER A 288 12.79 -8.42 -1.20
N PRO A 289 12.72 -7.25 -0.55
CA PRO A 289 13.78 -6.53 0.15
C PRO A 289 13.90 -6.93 1.63
N VAL A 290 15.09 -6.75 2.20
CA VAL A 290 15.30 -6.82 3.65
C VAL A 290 15.09 -5.42 4.22
N VAL A 291 13.89 -5.11 4.74
CA VAL A 291 13.64 -3.82 5.42
C VAL A 291 14.55 -3.74 6.64
N GLY A 292 15.41 -2.71 6.72
CA GLY A 292 16.32 -2.46 7.86
C GLY A 292 17.82 -2.63 7.57
N VAL A 293 18.21 -2.95 6.32
CA VAL A 293 19.61 -2.93 5.86
C VAL A 293 19.74 -1.87 4.77
N ALA A 294 20.72 -0.97 4.89
CA ALA A 294 20.88 0.17 3.97
C ALA A 294 21.38 -0.23 2.55
N GLU A 295 21.85 -1.47 2.38
CA GLU A 295 22.42 -1.96 1.14
C GLU A 295 21.39 -2.84 0.41
N ASN A 296 21.29 -2.70 -0.93
CA ASN A 296 20.45 -3.56 -1.79
C ASN A 296 21.01 -4.99 -1.83
N ILE A 297 20.80 -5.75 -0.76
CA ILE A 297 21.31 -7.12 -0.61
C ILE A 297 20.15 -8.09 -0.59
N SER A 298 20.24 -9.14 -1.41
CA SER A 298 19.35 -10.28 -1.31
C SER A 298 19.75 -11.13 -0.11
N GLY A 299 18.84 -11.28 0.85
CA GLY A 299 18.99 -12.29 1.87
C GLY A 299 18.60 -13.69 1.36
N TYR A 300 18.75 -14.70 2.21
CA TYR A 300 18.32 -16.07 1.92
C TYR A 300 17.37 -16.58 3.00
N LEU A 301 16.20 -17.05 2.57
CA LEU A 301 15.25 -17.77 3.40
C LEU A 301 15.61 -19.26 3.34
N ASN A 302 15.93 -19.86 4.49
CA ASN A 302 16.36 -21.24 4.58
C ASN A 302 15.28 -22.08 5.27
N THR A 303 14.67 -23.02 4.56
CA THR A 303 13.75 -23.98 5.18
C THR A 303 14.54 -25.20 5.64
N VAL A 304 14.54 -25.47 6.94
CA VAL A 304 15.32 -26.56 7.54
C VAL A 304 14.43 -27.59 8.24
N ASP A 305 14.83 -28.86 8.17
CA ASP A 305 14.22 -29.98 8.91
C ASP A 305 14.90 -30.14 10.26
N THR A 306 14.18 -29.81 11.34
CA THR A 306 14.74 -29.79 12.70
C THR A 306 15.15 -31.17 13.21
N ALA A 307 14.68 -32.26 12.57
CA ALA A 307 15.08 -33.61 12.91
C ALA A 307 16.55 -33.93 12.53
N VAL A 308 17.16 -33.15 11.63
CA VAL A 308 18.55 -33.36 11.18
C VAL A 308 19.58 -32.94 12.23
N GLY A 309 19.19 -32.09 13.20
CA GLY A 309 20.01 -31.69 14.35
C GLY A 309 21.18 -30.74 14.04
N GLY A 310 21.61 -30.61 12.77
CA GLY A 310 22.63 -29.66 12.37
C GLY A 310 22.58 -29.26 10.89
N PHE A 311 22.98 -28.02 10.60
CA PHE A 311 22.88 -27.40 9.28
C PHE A 311 24.15 -26.60 8.97
N ASN A 312 24.64 -26.70 7.73
CA ASN A 312 25.76 -25.90 7.25
C ASN A 312 25.26 -24.84 6.27
N PHE A 313 25.80 -23.64 6.39
CA PHE A 313 25.49 -22.50 5.54
C PHE A 313 26.77 -21.86 5.01
N ASP A 314 26.71 -21.35 3.79
CA ASP A 314 27.65 -20.40 3.23
C ASP A 314 27.30 -18.99 3.71
N LEU A 315 28.28 -18.19 4.14
CA LEU A 315 28.08 -16.77 4.44
C LEU A 315 28.46 -15.95 3.20
N LEU A 316 27.48 -15.30 2.58
CA LEU A 316 27.66 -14.57 1.33
C LEU A 316 27.41 -13.07 1.52
N ASN A 317 28.26 -12.24 0.92
CA ASN A 317 28.04 -10.79 0.87
C ASN A 317 27.10 -10.39 -0.28
N ALA A 318 26.90 -9.08 -0.44
CA ALA A 318 26.09 -8.47 -1.52
C ALA A 318 26.44 -8.96 -2.95
N ASN A 319 27.70 -9.31 -3.19
CA ASN A 319 28.21 -9.75 -4.49
C ASN A 319 28.20 -11.28 -4.63
N ALA A 320 27.48 -11.99 -3.75
CA ALA A 320 27.48 -13.45 -3.64
C ALA A 320 28.88 -14.06 -3.43
N ALA A 321 29.85 -13.29 -2.92
CA ALA A 321 31.18 -13.78 -2.62
C ALA A 321 31.20 -14.44 -1.24
N LEU A 322 31.77 -15.65 -1.16
CA LEU A 322 31.90 -16.42 0.07
C LEU A 322 32.84 -15.74 1.07
N GLN A 323 32.31 -15.39 2.24
CA GLN A 323 33.04 -14.76 3.34
C GLN A 323 33.36 -15.73 4.48
N GLY A 324 32.72 -16.90 4.48
CA GLY A 324 32.91 -17.93 5.50
C GLY A 324 31.81 -18.97 5.44
N THR A 325 31.76 -19.78 6.49
CA THR A 325 30.77 -20.83 6.72
C THR A 325 30.13 -20.66 8.09
N LEU A 326 28.94 -21.20 8.26
CA LEU A 326 28.23 -21.26 9.53
C LEU A 326 27.68 -22.66 9.74
N LEU A 327 28.01 -23.27 10.87
CA LEU A 327 27.40 -24.52 11.34
C LEU A 327 26.42 -24.20 12.47
N THR A 328 25.15 -24.51 12.26
CA THR A 328 24.10 -24.38 13.28
C THR A 328 23.74 -25.76 13.80
N ILE A 329 23.71 -25.94 15.12
CA ILE A 329 23.36 -27.19 15.80
C ILE A 329 22.16 -26.95 16.71
N VAL A 330 21.12 -27.75 16.53
CA VAL A 330 19.84 -27.70 17.26
C VAL A 330 19.52 -29.04 17.91
N ASP A 331 20.56 -29.85 18.12
CA ASP A 331 20.43 -31.20 18.69
C ASP A 331 20.28 -31.11 20.22
N PRO A 332 19.15 -31.57 20.81
CA PRO A 332 18.95 -31.57 22.25
C PRO A 332 19.93 -32.46 23.04
N LEU A 333 20.72 -33.30 22.37
CA LEU A 333 21.83 -34.05 22.98
C LEU A 333 23.10 -33.21 23.13
N VAL A 334 23.24 -32.16 22.32
CA VAL A 334 24.42 -31.27 22.29
C VAL A 334 24.10 -29.92 22.93
N THR A 335 22.86 -29.46 22.81
CA THR A 335 22.40 -28.17 23.34
C THR A 335 21.32 -28.38 24.41
N ALA A 336 21.22 -27.44 25.36
CA ALA A 336 20.11 -27.47 26.31
C ALA A 336 18.79 -27.26 25.55
N PRO A 337 17.66 -27.87 25.98
CA PRO A 337 16.36 -27.61 25.39
C PRO A 337 16.08 -26.10 25.27
N GLY A 338 15.65 -25.64 24.09
CA GLY A 338 15.45 -24.22 23.82
C GLY A 338 16.74 -23.43 23.53
N THR A 339 17.82 -24.10 23.14
CA THR A 339 19.04 -23.42 22.68
C THR A 339 19.54 -23.96 21.34
N MET A 340 20.08 -23.04 20.54
CA MET A 340 20.72 -23.30 19.26
C MET A 340 22.18 -22.86 19.36
N LEU A 341 23.12 -23.72 19.00
CA LEU A 341 24.54 -23.40 18.92
C LEU A 341 24.88 -23.00 17.48
N MET A 342 25.60 -21.89 17.32
CA MET A 342 26.07 -21.40 16.04
C MET A 342 27.58 -21.27 16.04
N HIS A 343 28.24 -21.90 15.07
CA HIS A 343 29.68 -21.89 14.90
C HIS A 343 30.07 -21.23 13.58
N PHE A 344 30.71 -20.07 13.64
CA PHE A 344 31.15 -19.29 12.48
C PHE A 344 32.59 -19.64 12.11
N GLY A 345 32.83 -20.02 10.86
CA GLY A 345 34.16 -20.15 10.27
C GLY A 345 34.37 -19.08 9.21
N LEU A 346 34.96 -17.94 9.57
CA LEU A 346 35.19 -16.81 8.66
C LEU A 346 36.52 -16.96 7.92
N ASN A 347 36.65 -16.32 6.74
CA ASN A 347 37.92 -16.25 6.02
C ASN A 347 38.96 -15.45 6.82
N ASP A 348 40.24 -15.71 6.55
CA ASP A 348 41.36 -15.01 7.18
C ASP A 348 41.23 -13.48 7.07
N GLY A 349 41.45 -12.79 8.19
CA GLY A 349 41.35 -11.33 8.25
C GLY A 349 39.93 -10.78 8.36
N LEU A 350 38.96 -11.61 8.76
CA LEU A 350 37.60 -11.19 9.11
C LEU A 350 37.24 -11.64 10.53
N ALA A 351 36.43 -10.83 11.21
CA ALA A 351 35.87 -11.09 12.53
C ALA A 351 34.35 -10.88 12.51
N LEU A 352 33.64 -11.63 13.34
CA LEU A 352 32.20 -11.46 13.52
C LEU A 352 31.97 -10.25 14.44
N HIS A 353 31.20 -9.26 13.97
CA HIS A 353 30.77 -8.14 14.79
C HIS A 353 29.42 -8.40 15.44
N SER A 354 28.44 -8.81 14.64
CA SER A 354 27.11 -9.19 15.13
C SER A 354 26.48 -10.24 14.24
N ALA A 355 25.56 -11.01 14.79
CA ALA A 355 24.71 -11.93 14.06
C ALA A 355 23.26 -11.83 14.57
N ASN A 356 22.30 -11.85 13.67
CA ASN A 356 20.89 -11.88 13.98
C ASN A 356 20.29 -13.15 13.38
N VAL A 357 19.50 -13.85 14.17
CA VAL A 357 18.84 -15.09 13.77
C VAL A 357 17.34 -14.91 13.86
N TYR A 358 16.67 -15.25 12.77
CA TYR A 358 15.25 -15.12 12.59
C TYR A 358 14.68 -16.51 12.34
N LEU A 359 13.76 -16.93 13.20
CA LEU A 359 13.18 -18.28 13.16
C LEU A 359 11.66 -18.17 13.07
N GLY A 360 11.06 -18.95 12.18
CA GLY A 360 9.61 -19.03 12.02
C GLY A 360 9.17 -20.43 11.61
N ALA A 361 7.87 -20.71 11.68
CA ALA A 361 7.33 -21.89 11.00
C ALA A 361 7.52 -21.74 9.48
N ALA A 362 7.50 -22.84 8.73
CA ALA A 362 7.55 -22.77 7.26
C ALA A 362 6.44 -21.86 6.70
N GLY A 363 6.80 -20.90 5.84
CA GLY A 363 5.93 -19.87 5.25
C GLY A 363 5.75 -18.60 6.10
N SER A 364 6.37 -18.51 7.28
CA SER A 364 6.17 -17.35 8.18
C SER A 364 6.75 -16.04 7.63
N PHE A 365 7.66 -16.12 6.65
CA PHE A 365 8.35 -14.96 6.09
C PHE A 365 7.89 -14.60 4.68
N ASP A 366 6.82 -15.22 4.17
CA ASP A 366 6.35 -15.00 2.79
C ASP A 366 5.97 -13.52 2.50
N ASN A 367 5.64 -12.73 3.54
CA ASN A 367 5.24 -11.33 3.42
C ASN A 367 5.80 -10.39 4.50
N VAL A 368 6.78 -10.83 5.30
CA VAL A 368 7.26 -10.07 6.46
C VAL A 368 8.78 -10.01 6.44
N SER A 369 9.36 -8.81 6.63
CA SER A 369 10.81 -8.67 6.77
C SER A 369 11.26 -9.46 7.99
N PRO A 370 12.16 -10.46 7.83
CA PRO A 370 12.65 -11.26 8.94
C PRO A 370 13.24 -10.39 10.04
N LEU A 371 13.85 -9.23 9.69
CA LEU A 371 14.55 -8.34 10.62
C LEU A 371 13.72 -7.83 11.81
N LEU A 372 12.39 -7.89 11.71
CA LEU A 372 11.45 -7.47 12.75
C LEU A 372 11.30 -8.45 13.91
N TYR A 373 11.65 -9.73 13.74
CA TYR A 373 11.26 -10.81 14.67
C TYR A 373 12.43 -11.65 15.21
N GLY A 374 13.66 -11.14 15.13
CA GLY A 374 14.87 -11.92 15.43
C GLY A 374 15.42 -11.81 16.81
N VAL A 375 16.17 -12.84 17.20
CA VAL A 375 17.09 -12.78 18.33
C VAL A 375 18.42 -12.22 17.82
N SER A 376 18.79 -11.05 18.32
CA SER A 376 20.10 -10.46 18.07
C SER A 376 21.15 -11.08 18.99
N VAL A 377 22.28 -11.44 18.41
CA VAL A 377 23.45 -11.97 19.11
C VAL A 377 24.62 -11.06 18.76
N THR A 378 25.05 -10.28 19.74
CA THR A 378 26.27 -9.48 19.59
C THR A 378 27.47 -10.35 19.89
N GLY A 379 28.40 -10.42 18.93
CA GLY A 379 29.59 -11.21 19.05
C GLY A 379 30.72 -10.51 19.79
N ALA A 380 31.55 -11.26 20.51
CA ALA A 380 32.89 -10.81 20.82
C ALA A 380 33.80 -11.18 19.63
N PRO A 381 34.74 -10.31 19.21
CA PRO A 381 35.52 -10.50 17.97
C PRO A 381 36.29 -11.83 17.92
N ASP A 382 36.61 -12.42 19.07
CA ASP A 382 37.37 -13.67 19.19
C ASP A 382 36.50 -14.92 19.42
N GLN A 383 35.17 -14.76 19.45
CA GLN A 383 34.26 -15.88 19.64
C GLN A 383 33.73 -16.38 18.30
N PHE A 384 33.94 -17.68 18.05
CA PHE A 384 33.40 -18.37 16.89
C PHE A 384 32.12 -19.14 17.21
N SER A 385 31.78 -19.30 18.50
CA SER A 385 30.62 -20.10 18.93
C SER A 385 29.66 -19.29 19.78
N TYR A 386 28.39 -19.32 19.42
CA TYR A 386 27.33 -18.55 20.06
C TYR A 386 26.14 -19.44 20.41
N THR A 387 25.57 -19.25 21.59
CA THR A 387 24.33 -19.91 21.98
C THR A 387 23.18 -18.92 21.87
N VAL A 388 22.17 -19.28 21.09
CA VAL A 388 20.97 -18.47 20.85
C VAL A 388 19.80 -19.15 21.54
N ALA A 389 19.01 -18.39 22.30
CA ALA A 389 17.76 -18.89 22.85
C ALA A 389 16.74 -19.08 21.72
N VAL A 390 16.12 -20.25 21.68
CA VAL A 390 15.07 -20.60 20.71
C VAL A 390 13.87 -21.20 21.46
N PRO A 391 12.66 -21.24 20.87
CA PRO A 391 11.54 -21.92 21.50
C PRO A 391 11.90 -23.35 21.92
N SER A 392 11.46 -23.76 23.11
CA SER A 392 11.76 -25.08 23.67
C SER A 392 11.19 -26.25 22.84
N SER A 393 10.18 -25.97 22.02
CA SER A 393 9.66 -26.87 20.99
C SER A 393 9.78 -26.20 19.63
N LEU A 394 10.49 -26.83 18.71
CA LEU A 394 10.60 -26.38 17.33
C LEU A 394 9.65 -27.18 16.43
N PRO A 395 9.07 -26.57 15.38
CA PRO A 395 8.30 -27.31 14.39
C PRO A 395 9.21 -28.26 13.60
N ALA A 396 8.62 -29.28 12.97
CA ALA A 396 9.36 -30.25 12.15
C ALA A 396 10.10 -29.58 10.97
N GLN A 397 9.48 -28.54 10.40
CA GLN A 397 10.13 -27.65 9.45
C GLN A 397 10.02 -26.23 9.96
N MET A 398 11.12 -25.49 9.86
CA MET A 398 11.21 -24.09 10.22
C MET A 398 11.89 -23.32 9.12
N ASP A 399 11.45 -22.09 8.92
CA ASP A 399 12.18 -21.13 8.11
C ASP A 399 13.16 -20.36 8.99
N MET A 400 14.32 -20.09 8.41
CA MET A 400 15.43 -19.44 9.08
C MET A 400 16.11 -18.44 8.18
N VAL A 401 16.27 -17.23 8.69
CA VAL A 401 17.13 -16.20 8.09
C VAL A 401 18.23 -15.91 9.09
N ILE A 402 19.47 -15.86 8.60
CA ILE A 402 20.62 -15.51 9.42
C ILE A 402 21.34 -14.39 8.70
N HIS A 403 21.41 -13.25 9.38
CA HIS A 403 22.13 -12.06 8.96
C HIS A 403 23.32 -11.87 9.88
N ALA A 404 24.48 -11.51 9.35
CA ALA A 404 25.61 -11.15 10.16
C ALA A 404 26.32 -9.91 9.60
N VAL A 405 26.99 -9.19 10.49
CA VAL A 405 27.92 -8.14 10.17
C VAL A 405 29.32 -8.67 10.45
N ILE A 406 30.15 -8.67 9.43
CA ILE A 406 31.56 -9.05 9.53
C ILE A 406 32.44 -7.85 9.27
N CYS A 407 33.54 -7.75 9.99
CA CYS A 407 34.46 -6.62 9.91
C CYS A 407 35.90 -7.13 9.75
N PRO A 408 36.81 -6.36 9.15
CA PRO A 408 38.23 -6.57 9.35
C PRO A 408 38.57 -6.54 10.85
N PRO A 409 39.58 -7.30 11.32
CA PRO A 409 39.99 -7.26 12.72
C PRO A 409 40.37 -5.83 13.11
N THR A 410 39.83 -5.35 14.22
CA THR A 410 40.24 -4.08 14.81
C THR A 410 41.65 -4.25 15.39
N ASN A 411 42.62 -3.53 14.84
CA ASN A 411 43.98 -3.49 15.39
C ASN A 411 44.05 -2.82 16.76
#